data_AF-A0A7V8XUN4-F1
#
_entry.id   AF-A0A7V8XUN4-F1
#
_cell.length_a   1.000
_cell.length_b   1.000
_cell.length_c   1.000
_cell.angle_alpha   90.00
_cell.angle_beta   90.00
_cell.angle_gamma   90.00
#
_symmetry.space_group_name_H-M   'P 1'
#
loop_
_entity.id
_entity.type
_entity.pdbx_description
1 polymer ?
#
loop_
_entity_poly.entity_id
_entity_poly.type
_entity_poly.pdbx_seq_one_letter_code
_entity_poly.pdbx_strand_id
1 'polypeptide(L)'
;TAPAVTVTIIGGNKNTSKYRVAATDAGGIVSVKVWFAGALIASSTTVPVEFTIAVKPLKTGSYPLSITVTDRAGNATTVDQTVTK
;
A
#
# COMPACT_ATOMS: atom_id res chain seq x y z
N THR A 1 14.68 0.74 -13.52
CA THR A 1 14.65 1.95 -12.66
C THR A 1 13.75 1.62 -11.50
N ALA A 2 13.84 2.32 -10.36
CA ALA A 2 12.85 2.05 -9.31
C ALA A 2 11.42 2.39 -9.82
N PRO A 3 10.39 1.59 -9.50
CA PRO A 3 9.02 1.86 -9.91
C PRO A 3 8.51 3.23 -9.44
N ALA A 4 7.77 3.94 -10.28
CA ALA A 4 7.00 5.11 -9.86
C ALA A 4 5.69 4.64 -9.22
N VAL A 5 5.49 4.91 -7.92
CA VAL A 5 4.35 4.39 -7.14
C VAL A 5 3.40 5.52 -6.78
N THR A 6 2.10 5.29 -7.00
CA THR A 6 1.02 6.17 -6.56
C THR A 6 0.09 5.40 -5.65
N VAL A 7 -0.21 5.97 -4.47
CA VAL A 7 -1.21 5.42 -3.55
C VAL A 7 -2.34 6.42 -3.40
N THR A 8 -3.57 6.00 -3.67
CA THR A 8 -4.77 6.84 -3.54
C THR A 8 -5.75 6.24 -2.55
N ILE A 9 -6.41 7.11 -1.78
CA ILE A 9 -7.60 6.72 -1.02
C ILE A 9 -8.76 6.74 -2.01
N ILE A 10 -9.41 5.59 -2.19
CA ILE A 10 -10.49 5.40 -3.16
C ILE A 10 -11.85 5.22 -2.51
N GLY A 11 -11.91 5.28 -1.18
CA GLY A 11 -13.16 5.22 -0.43
C GLY A 11 -12.92 4.91 1.05
N GLY A 12 -14.02 4.82 1.79
CA GLY A 12 -13.99 4.54 3.22
C GLY A 12 -15.24 5.06 3.90
N ASN A 13 -15.36 4.75 5.18
CA ASN A 13 -16.32 5.33 6.10
C ASN A 13 -15.70 5.33 7.51
N LYS A 14 -16.46 5.73 8.54
CA LYS A 14 -15.96 5.75 9.93
C LYS A 14 -15.38 4.42 10.46
N ASN A 15 -15.64 3.31 9.75
CA ASN A 15 -15.18 1.97 10.12
C ASN A 15 -14.05 1.45 9.22
N THR A 16 -13.85 1.99 8.02
CA THR A 16 -12.89 1.46 7.03
C THR A 16 -12.24 2.55 6.18
N SER A 17 -11.00 2.31 5.76
CA SER A 17 -10.30 3.11 4.75
C SER A 17 -9.89 2.22 3.58
N LYS A 18 -10.25 2.57 2.34
CA LYS A 18 -9.96 1.81 1.12
C LYS A 18 -8.89 2.53 0.30
N TYR A 19 -7.86 1.80 -0.08
CA TYR A 19 -6.70 2.31 -0.82
C TYR A 19 -6.54 1.59 -2.14
N ARG A 20 -5.92 2.28 -3.12
CA ARG A 20 -5.44 1.73 -4.38
C ARG A 20 -3.98 2.08 -4.57
N VAL A 21 -3.16 1.08 -4.84
CA VAL A 21 -1.76 1.20 -5.22
C VAL A 21 -1.65 0.97 -6.71
N ALA A 22 -1.11 1.95 -7.43
CA ALA A 22 -0.70 1.82 -8.81
C ALA A 22 0.81 2.03 -8.91
N ALA A 23 1.44 1.41 -9.90
CA ALA A 23 2.84 1.65 -10.20
C ALA A 23 3.12 1.54 -11.69
N THR A 24 4.16 2.24 -12.15
CA THR A 24 4.70 2.07 -13.50
C THR A 24 6.20 1.85 -13.42
N ASP A 25 6.69 0.90 -14.20
CA ASP A 25 8.12 0.71 -14.46
C ASP A 25 8.29 0.01 -15.82
N ALA A 26 9.28 0.42 -16.61
CA ALA A 26 9.53 -0.15 -17.94
C ALA A 26 10.07 -1.59 -17.89
N GLY A 27 10.75 -1.96 -16.80
CA GLY A 27 11.25 -3.32 -16.54
C GLY A 27 10.19 -4.27 -15.98
N GLY A 28 8.99 -3.75 -15.68
CA GLY A 28 7.87 -4.51 -15.14
C GLY A 28 7.95 -4.69 -13.61
N ILE A 29 6.77 -4.83 -13.01
CA ILE A 29 6.59 -5.04 -11.56
C ILE A 29 6.59 -6.54 -11.26
N VAL A 30 7.22 -6.95 -10.16
CA VAL A 30 7.21 -8.35 -9.70
C VAL A 30 6.74 -8.53 -8.26
N SER A 31 6.73 -7.46 -7.46
CA SER A 31 6.26 -7.54 -6.08
C SER A 31 5.65 -6.21 -5.64
N VAL A 32 4.49 -6.30 -4.98
CA VAL A 32 3.86 -5.25 -4.18
C VAL A 32 3.64 -5.87 -2.80
N LYS A 33 4.07 -5.19 -1.74
CA LYS A 33 3.82 -5.58 -0.37
C LYS A 33 3.29 -4.38 0.41
N VAL A 34 2.24 -4.61 1.18
CA VAL A 34 1.55 -3.59 1.97
C VAL A 34 1.58 -4.01 3.42
N TRP A 35 2.20 -3.20 4.26
CA TRP A 35 2.25 -3.38 5.70
C TRP A 35 1.42 -2.32 6.41
N PHE A 36 0.57 -2.75 7.33
CA PHE A 36 -0.19 -1.87 8.20
C PHE A 36 0.12 -2.19 9.65
N ALA A 37 0.52 -1.18 10.42
CA ALA A 37 0.95 -1.34 11.81
C ALA A 37 2.00 -2.46 12.00
N GLY A 38 2.91 -2.62 11.02
CA GLY A 38 3.95 -3.65 11.00
C GLY A 38 3.52 -5.03 10.48
N ALA A 39 2.23 -5.28 10.27
CA ALA A 39 1.73 -6.55 9.73
C ALA A 39 1.57 -6.48 8.21
N LEU A 40 2.03 -7.51 7.48
CA LEU A 40 1.78 -7.64 6.04
C LEU A 40 0.29 -7.95 5.81
N ILE A 41 -0.45 -7.02 5.20
CA ILE A 41 -1.90 -7.13 4.99
C ILE A 41 -2.29 -7.41 3.54
N ALA A 42 -1.40 -7.11 2.59
CA ALA A 42 -1.60 -7.46 1.19
C ALA A 42 -0.25 -7.69 0.50
N SER A 43 -0.25 -8.59 -0.47
CA SER A 43 0.85 -8.78 -1.40
C SER A 43 0.32 -9.14 -2.78
N SER A 44 1.02 -8.71 -3.82
CA SER A 44 0.68 -8.99 -5.22
C SER A 44 1.94 -9.01 -6.08
N THR A 45 1.87 -9.60 -7.26
CA THR A 45 2.91 -9.49 -8.29
C THR A 45 2.54 -8.52 -9.41
N THR A 46 1.31 -7.99 -9.39
CA THR A 46 0.76 -7.07 -10.39
C THR A 46 0.08 -5.87 -9.73
N VAL A 47 -0.08 -4.80 -10.51
CA VAL A 47 -0.79 -3.56 -10.15
C VAL A 47 -1.94 -3.31 -11.13
N PRO A 48 -3.02 -2.62 -10.73
CA PRO A 48 -3.24 -2.01 -9.42
C PRO A 48 -3.62 -3.03 -8.32
N VAL A 49 -3.29 -2.69 -7.08
CA VAL A 49 -3.72 -3.43 -5.88
C VAL A 49 -4.69 -2.58 -5.09
N GLU A 50 -5.86 -3.10 -4.75
CA GLU A 50 -6.79 -2.46 -3.83
C GLU A 50 -6.84 -3.22 -2.51
N PHE A 51 -6.86 -2.49 -1.40
CA PHE A 51 -6.99 -3.08 -0.06
C PHE A 51 -7.82 -2.18 0.86
N THR A 52 -8.37 -2.79 1.91
CA THR A 52 -9.17 -2.09 2.92
C THR A 52 -8.58 -2.31 4.30
N ILE A 53 -8.43 -1.25 5.06
CA ILE A 53 -8.04 -1.29 6.46
C ILE A 53 -9.29 -1.09 7.31
N ALA A 54 -9.58 -2.07 8.18
CA ALA A 54 -10.63 -1.93 9.18
C ALA A 54 -10.13 -1.04 10.32
N VAL A 55 -10.61 0.20 10.37
CA VAL A 55 -10.29 1.13 11.46
C VAL A 55 -11.24 0.93 12.65
N LYS A 56 -12.48 0.45 12.47
CA LYS A 56 -13.44 0.22 13.58
C LYS A 56 -12.89 -0.50 14.84
N PRO A 57 -12.03 -1.53 14.76
CA PRO A 57 -11.49 -2.17 15.96
C PRO A 57 -10.30 -1.43 16.59
N LEU A 58 -9.68 -0.47 15.89
CA LEU A 58 -8.49 0.24 16.39
C LEU A 58 -8.86 1.20 17.53
N LYS A 59 -7.87 1.56 18.35
CA LYS A 59 -8.01 2.70 19.27
C LYS A 59 -7.80 3.99 18.48
N THR A 60 -8.29 5.12 19.00
CA THR A 60 -7.97 6.44 18.44
C THR A 60 -6.46 6.63 18.43
N GLY A 61 -5.93 7.09 17.29
CA GLY A 61 -4.49 7.20 17.11
C GLY A 61 -4.06 7.18 15.65
N SER A 62 -2.73 7.15 15.45
CA SER A 62 -2.08 7.10 14.15
C SER A 62 -1.33 5.78 13.98
N TYR A 63 -1.49 5.16 12.83
CA TYR A 63 -0.92 3.85 12.52
C TYR A 63 -0.13 3.92 11.21
N PRO A 64 1.10 3.37 11.15
CA PRO A 64 1.92 3.42 9.95
C PRO A 64 1.37 2.48 8.88
N LEU A 65 1.38 2.94 7.65
CA LEU A 65 1.09 2.19 6.44
C LEU A 65 2.29 2.30 5.50
N SER A 66 2.94 1.19 5.19
CA SER A 66 4.10 1.15 4.30
C SER A 66 3.79 0.28 3.09
N ILE A 67 4.10 0.76 1.89
CA ILE A 67 3.91 0.04 0.64
C ILE A 67 5.26 -0.03 -0.08
N THR A 68 5.76 -1.23 -0.36
CA THR A 68 6.97 -1.42 -1.17
C THR A 68 6.61 -2.09 -2.48
N VAL A 69 7.04 -1.49 -3.59
CA VAL A 69 6.91 -2.06 -4.94
C VAL A 69 8.31 -2.31 -5.50
N THR A 70 8.53 -3.51 -6.02
CA THR A 70 9.83 -3.97 -6.55
C THR A 70 9.68 -4.37 -8.02
N ASP A 71 10.63 -3.92 -8.85
CA ASP A 71 10.74 -4.28 -10.26
C ASP A 71 11.48 -5.63 -10.47
N ARG A 72 11.54 -6.11 -11.71
CA ARG A 72 12.23 -7.37 -12.05
C ARG A 72 13.75 -7.33 -11.82
N ALA A 73 14.36 -6.15 -11.83
CA ALA A 73 15.78 -5.96 -11.58
C ALA A 73 16.13 -5.84 -10.09
N GLY A 74 15.13 -5.87 -9.20
CA GLY A 74 15.29 -5.73 -7.75
C GLY A 74 15.29 -4.28 -7.26
N ASN A 75 15.07 -3.29 -8.13
CA ASN A 75 14.88 -1.90 -7.69
C ASN A 75 13.55 -1.77 -6.97
N ALA A 76 13.52 -0.99 -5.88
CA ALA A 76 12.32 -0.85 -5.07
C ALA A 76 12.01 0.62 -4.75
N THR A 77 10.72 0.91 -4.66
CA THR A 77 10.18 2.17 -4.15
C THR A 77 9.29 1.86 -2.96
N THR A 78 9.52 2.54 -1.84
CA THR A 78 8.67 2.48 -0.66
C THR A 78 7.92 3.80 -0.50
N VAL A 79 6.62 3.71 -0.24
CA VAL A 79 5.74 4.83 0.08
C VAL A 79 5.18 4.61 1.47
N ASP A 80 5.46 5.54 2.37
CA ASP A 80 4.92 5.53 3.73
C ASP A 80 3.77 6.54 3.87
N GLN A 81 2.73 6.13 4.58
CA GLN A 81 1.55 6.91 4.91
C GLN A 81 1.14 6.68 6.36
N THR A 82 0.26 7.55 6.84
CA THR A 82 -0.38 7.42 8.15
C THR A 82 -1.86 7.18 7.99
N VAL A 83 -2.39 6.17 8.69
CA VAL A 83 -3.84 5.96 8.84
C VAL A 83 -4.25 6.42 10.21
N THR A 84 -5.23 7.32 10.28
CA THR A 84 -5.77 7.83 11.53
C THR A 84 -7.12 7.19 11.85
N LYS A 85 -7.42 7.12 13.15
CA LYS A 85 -8.74 6.83 13.67
C LYS A 85 -9.15 7.84 14.73
#